data_AF-A0A0B1RZL7-F1
#
_entry.id   AF-A0A0B1RZL7-F1
#
_cell.length_a   1.000
_cell.length_b   1.000
_cell.length_c   1.000
_cell.angle_alpha   90.00
_cell.angle_beta   90.00
_cell.angle_gamma   90.00
#
_symmetry.space_group_name_H-M   'P 1'
#
loop_
_entity.id
_entity.type
_entity.pdbx_description
1 polymer ?
#
loop_
_entity_poly.entity_id
_entity_poly.type
_entity_poly.pdbx_seq_one_letter_code
_entity_poly.pdbx_strand_id
1 'polypeptide(L)'
;FQVEFSVSDVGKLYEIPHDAVDSLGYKRLLPSNMSKQTDTLGELVTVIREPLLEVLSCISVARPSFPALRMVLWGPFGTGKSVTLNQAVHLAYSQNMVIVQVQSAMNLTRRVAEVEMSTFKQGRINDPVNAVKILQRFKEQNQHIWKTLSTLKTERDYEWAKNERTAVGRPITDIVEIVCFVVFSALP
;
A
#
# COMPACT_ATOMS: atom_id res chain seq x y z
N PHE A 1 20.09 5.45 2.53
CA PHE A 1 19.71 5.14 1.14
C PHE A 1 20.74 4.16 0.60
N GLN A 2 20.39 2.90 0.37
CA GLN A 2 21.39 1.88 -0.04
C GLN A 2 21.33 1.52 -1.54
N VAL A 3 20.32 1.98 -2.26
CA VAL A 3 20.26 1.91 -3.72
C VAL A 3 19.96 3.32 -4.23
N GLU A 4 21.00 4.03 -4.65
CA GLU A 4 20.89 5.34 -5.27
C GLU A 4 21.03 5.13 -6.77
N PHE A 5 19.91 5.06 -7.47
CA PHE A 5 19.94 4.98 -8.93
C PHE A 5 20.41 6.32 -9.50
N SER A 6 21.33 6.26 -10.45
CA SER A 6 21.86 7.42 -11.16
C SER A 6 21.28 7.51 -12.57
N VAL A 7 21.51 8.64 -13.24
CA VAL A 7 21.18 8.80 -14.67
C VAL A 7 21.86 7.73 -15.53
N SER A 8 23.03 7.24 -15.11
CA SER A 8 23.76 6.17 -15.83
C SER A 8 23.10 4.79 -15.73
N ASP A 9 22.13 4.62 -14.82
CA ASP A 9 21.41 3.36 -14.62
C ASP A 9 20.11 3.29 -15.43
N VAL A 10 19.71 4.40 -16.06
CA VAL A 10 18.56 4.42 -16.97
C VAL A 10 18.76 3.41 -18.08
N GLY A 11 17.77 2.54 -18.28
CA GLY A 11 17.80 1.46 -19.27
C GLY A 11 18.42 0.15 -18.75
N LYS A 12 19.05 0.13 -17.57
CA LYS A 12 19.53 -1.11 -16.96
C LYS A 12 18.38 -1.91 -16.35
N LEU A 13 18.61 -3.22 -16.23
CA LEU A 13 17.71 -4.13 -15.55
C LEU A 13 17.91 -4.04 -14.04
N TYR A 14 16.79 -4.06 -13.33
CA TYR A 14 16.69 -4.03 -11.89
C TYR A 14 15.79 -5.17 -11.43
N GLU A 15 16.38 -6.10 -10.71
CA GLU A 15 15.69 -7.22 -10.08
C GLU A 15 15.17 -6.82 -8.70
N ILE A 16 13.89 -7.12 -8.45
CA ILE A 16 13.27 -6.95 -7.14
C ILE A 16 13.36 -8.31 -6.40
N PRO A 17 13.96 -8.35 -5.19
CA PRO A 17 14.10 -9.60 -4.44
C PRO A 17 12.76 -10.29 -4.21
N HIS A 18 12.72 -11.62 -4.36
CA HIS A 18 11.51 -12.43 -4.23
C HIS A 18 10.78 -12.18 -2.88
N ASP A 19 11.52 -12.08 -1.78
CA ASP A 19 10.97 -11.80 -0.45
C ASP A 19 10.18 -10.47 -0.42
N ALA A 20 10.66 -9.45 -1.14
CA ALA A 20 9.99 -8.17 -1.25
C ALA A 20 8.77 -8.25 -2.18
N VAL A 21 8.83 -9.03 -3.25
CA VAL A 21 7.70 -9.29 -4.16
C VAL A 21 6.53 -9.92 -3.41
N ASP A 22 6.82 -10.92 -2.57
CA ASP A 22 5.83 -11.61 -1.73
C ASP A 22 5.28 -10.68 -0.65
N SER A 23 6.16 -10.04 0.12
CA SER A 23 5.78 -9.13 1.21
C SER A 23 4.91 -7.97 0.70
N LEU A 24 5.23 -7.43 -0.48
CA LEU A 24 4.47 -6.34 -1.07
C LEU A 24 3.20 -6.81 -1.82
N GLY A 25 3.01 -8.12 -1.99
CA GLY A 25 1.83 -8.68 -2.64
C GLY A 25 1.74 -8.37 -4.13
N TYR A 26 2.89 -8.25 -4.80
CA TYR A 26 3.00 -7.73 -6.17
C TYR A 26 2.25 -8.54 -7.22
N LYS A 27 2.04 -9.84 -7.00
CA LYS A 27 1.21 -10.69 -7.86
C LYS A 27 -0.16 -10.07 -8.18
N ARG A 28 -0.75 -9.34 -7.23
CA ARG A 28 -2.06 -8.67 -7.38
C ARG A 28 -1.96 -7.23 -7.88
N LEU A 29 -0.82 -6.56 -7.70
CA LEU A 29 -0.63 -5.13 -7.95
C LEU A 29 0.03 -4.83 -9.30
N LEU A 30 0.78 -5.79 -9.83
CA LEU A 30 1.40 -5.70 -11.14
C LEU A 30 0.36 -5.85 -12.26
N PRO A 31 0.66 -5.30 -13.46
CA PRO A 31 -0.12 -5.59 -14.66
C PRO A 31 -0.17 -7.10 -14.92
N SER A 32 -1.31 -7.60 -15.39
CA SER A 32 -1.55 -9.05 -15.55
C SER A 32 -0.47 -9.79 -16.34
N ASN A 33 0.06 -9.16 -17.39
CA ASN A 33 1.10 -9.75 -18.22
C ASN A 33 2.43 -9.84 -17.49
N MET A 34 2.75 -8.84 -16.66
CA MET A 34 3.94 -8.84 -15.82
C MET A 34 3.82 -9.90 -14.72
N SER A 35 2.68 -10.01 -14.04
CA SER A 35 2.47 -11.06 -13.04
C SER A 35 2.66 -12.46 -13.62
N LYS A 36 2.15 -12.72 -14.83
CA LYS A 36 2.34 -14.00 -15.53
C LYS A 36 3.80 -14.25 -15.90
N GLN A 37 4.51 -13.21 -16.34
CA GLN A 37 5.92 -13.29 -16.66
C GLN A 37 6.74 -13.63 -15.41
N THR A 38 6.48 -12.96 -14.29
CA THR A 38 7.11 -13.26 -13.00
C THR A 38 6.80 -14.69 -12.54
N ASP A 39 5.54 -15.12 -12.64
CA ASP A 39 5.16 -16.50 -12.31
C ASP A 39 5.88 -17.55 -13.20
N THR A 40 6.22 -17.20 -14.44
CA THR A 40 6.90 -18.10 -15.39
C THR A 40 8.41 -18.12 -15.19
N LEU A 41 9.02 -16.96 -14.97
CA LEU A 41 10.48 -16.81 -14.86
C LEU A 41 10.99 -17.03 -13.43
N GLY A 42 10.13 -16.92 -12.43
CA GLY A 42 10.52 -16.99 -11.01
C GLY A 42 11.22 -15.73 -10.49
N GLU A 43 11.30 -14.68 -11.32
CA GLU A 43 11.98 -13.42 -11.01
C GLU A 43 11.13 -12.21 -11.44
N LEU A 44 11.27 -11.09 -10.72
CA LEU A 44 10.68 -9.81 -11.11
C LEU A 44 11.78 -8.84 -11.51
N VAL A 45 12.10 -8.83 -12.81
CA VAL A 45 13.08 -7.92 -13.39
C VAL A 45 12.37 -6.80 -14.14
N THR A 46 12.77 -5.56 -13.85
CA THR A 46 12.16 -4.35 -14.40
C THR A 46 13.24 -3.41 -14.92
N VAL A 47 12.92 -2.57 -15.90
CA VAL A 47 13.88 -1.58 -16.43
C VAL A 47 13.84 -0.33 -15.55
N ILE A 48 15.00 0.24 -15.22
CA ILE A 48 15.11 1.55 -14.57
C ILE A 48 14.79 2.63 -15.60
N ARG A 49 13.83 3.50 -15.28
CA ARG A 49 13.33 4.55 -16.19
C ARG A 49 13.53 5.92 -15.57
N GLU A 50 13.69 6.95 -16.40
CA GLU A 50 13.82 8.34 -15.95
C GLU A 50 12.74 8.79 -14.96
N PRO A 51 11.44 8.46 -15.14
CA PRO A 51 10.40 8.87 -14.18
C PRO A 51 10.58 8.26 -12.79
N LEU A 52 11.29 7.13 -12.65
CA LEU A 52 11.63 6.57 -11.34
C LEU A 52 12.63 7.47 -10.63
N LEU A 53 13.66 7.95 -11.33
CA LEU A 53 14.67 8.85 -10.77
C LEU A 53 14.06 10.16 -10.29
N GLU A 54 13.14 10.73 -11.08
CA GLU A 54 12.41 11.94 -10.68
C GLU A 54 11.59 11.71 -9.42
N VAL A 55 10.86 10.60 -9.33
CA VAL A 55 10.11 10.22 -8.12
C VAL A 55 11.03 10.10 -6.91
N LEU A 56 12.19 9.45 -7.05
CA LEU A 56 13.15 9.31 -5.97
C LEU A 56 13.76 10.63 -5.54
N SER A 57 14.07 11.51 -6.49
CA SER A 57 14.55 12.87 -6.22
C SER A 57 13.51 13.69 -5.46
N CYS A 58 12.23 13.60 -5.83
CA CYS A 58 11.18 14.29 -5.10
C CYS A 58 10.97 13.72 -3.68
N ILE A 59 11.03 12.39 -3.52
CA ILE A 59 10.90 11.74 -2.21
C ILE A 59 12.09 12.09 -1.30
N SER A 60 13.32 12.17 -1.83
CA SER A 60 14.51 12.46 -1.02
C SER A 60 14.52 13.87 -0.44
N VAL A 61 13.85 14.82 -1.10
CA VAL A 61 13.71 16.21 -0.63
C VAL A 61 12.50 16.39 0.29
N ALA A 62 11.60 15.41 0.37
CA ALA A 62 10.41 15.50 1.20
C ALA A 62 10.78 15.62 2.69
N ARG A 63 10.24 16.63 3.37
CA ARG A 63 10.46 16.85 4.81
C ARG A 63 9.13 16.82 5.57
N PRO A 64 9.09 16.32 6.81
CA PRO A 64 7.90 16.35 7.65
C PRO A 64 7.37 17.76 7.94
N SER A 65 8.23 18.78 7.82
CA SER A 65 7.86 20.19 8.05
C SER A 65 7.05 20.81 6.91
N PHE A 66 7.04 20.20 5.73
CA PHE A 66 6.30 20.68 4.57
C PHE A 66 5.01 19.88 4.38
N PRO A 67 4.00 20.44 3.67
CA PRO A 67 2.83 19.68 3.27
C PRO A 67 3.22 18.40 2.52
N ALA A 68 2.41 17.35 2.68
CA ALA A 68 2.65 16.07 2.03
C ALA A 68 2.81 16.23 0.51
N LEU A 69 3.93 15.74 -0.02
CA LEU A 69 4.22 15.74 -1.45
C LEU A 69 3.15 14.94 -2.21
N ARG A 70 2.63 15.51 -3.29
CA ARG A 70 1.63 14.88 -4.16
C ARG A 70 2.20 14.75 -5.57
N MET A 71 2.33 13.51 -6.04
CA MET A 71 2.85 13.20 -7.37
C MET A 71 1.80 12.45 -8.18
N VAL A 72 1.77 12.70 -9.49
CA VAL A 72 0.89 12.01 -10.42
C VAL A 72 1.72 11.50 -11.60
N LEU A 73 1.86 10.18 -11.71
CA LEU A 73 2.44 9.55 -12.89
C LEU A 73 1.38 9.53 -14.01
N TRP A 74 1.62 10.29 -15.07
CA TRP A 74 0.70 10.43 -16.20
C TRP A 74 1.37 10.03 -17.53
N GLY A 75 0.56 9.82 -18.56
CA GLY A 75 1.02 9.47 -19.90
C GLY A 75 0.15 8.41 -20.59
N PRO A 76 0.44 8.07 -21.87
CA PRO A 76 -0.35 7.14 -22.68
C PRO A 76 -0.57 5.76 -22.05
N PHE A 77 -1.59 5.03 -22.49
CA PHE A 77 -1.82 3.66 -22.01
C PHE A 77 -0.62 2.74 -22.33
N GLY A 78 -0.29 1.83 -21.42
CA GLY A 78 0.82 0.89 -21.61
C GLY A 78 2.24 1.45 -21.42
N THR A 79 2.41 2.72 -21.03
CA THR A 79 3.75 3.32 -20.87
C THR A 79 4.51 2.92 -19.61
N GLY A 80 4.02 1.99 -18.80
CA GLY A 80 4.74 1.48 -17.61
C GLY A 80 4.55 2.27 -16.32
N LYS A 81 3.60 3.22 -16.25
CA LYS A 81 3.30 4.00 -15.02
C LYS A 81 3.12 3.14 -13.77
N SER A 82 2.35 2.06 -13.87
CA SER A 82 2.11 1.13 -12.76
C SER A 82 3.38 0.39 -12.35
N VAL A 83 4.28 0.08 -13.30
CA VAL A 83 5.56 -0.58 -13.00
C VAL A 83 6.47 0.40 -12.26
N THR A 84 6.57 1.65 -12.72
CA THR A 84 7.34 2.71 -12.04
C THR A 84 6.82 2.99 -10.63
N LEU A 85 5.49 3.02 -10.44
CA LEU A 85 4.90 3.17 -9.11
C LEU A 85 5.31 2.02 -8.19
N ASN A 86 5.22 0.77 -8.66
CA ASN A 86 5.62 -0.38 -7.85
C ASN A 86 7.14 -0.34 -7.55
N GLN A 87 8.00 0.01 -8.51
CA GLN A 87 9.44 0.21 -8.24
C GLN A 87 9.68 1.25 -7.12
N ALA A 88 8.97 2.38 -7.15
CA ALA A 88 9.07 3.38 -6.10
C ALA A 88 8.59 2.86 -4.73
N VAL A 89 7.50 2.08 -4.71
CA VAL A 89 7.00 1.42 -3.49
C VAL A 89 8.02 0.42 -2.94
N HIS A 90 8.69 -0.35 -3.80
CA HIS A 90 9.76 -1.26 -3.37
C HIS A 90 10.91 -0.49 -2.71
N LEU A 91 11.33 0.63 -3.28
CA LEU A 91 12.40 1.44 -2.70
C LEU A 91 11.99 2.08 -1.38
N ALA A 92 10.71 2.46 -1.23
CA ALA A 92 10.14 2.90 0.03
C ALA A 92 10.10 1.77 1.09
N TYR A 93 9.77 0.54 0.67
CA TYR A 93 9.83 -0.66 1.50
C TYR A 93 11.24 -0.91 2.02
N SER A 94 12.25 -0.86 1.15
CA SER A 94 13.65 -1.01 1.55
C SER A 94 14.16 0.08 2.51
N GLN A 95 13.41 1.19 2.65
CA GLN A 95 13.72 2.29 3.56
C GLN A 95 12.89 2.25 4.85
N ASN A 96 12.17 1.16 5.13
CA ASN A 96 11.29 1.02 6.29
C ASN A 96 10.20 2.11 6.35
N MET A 97 9.72 2.57 5.19
CA MET A 97 8.59 3.48 5.12
C MET A 97 7.27 2.71 5.31
N VAL A 98 6.26 3.39 5.86
CA VAL A 98 4.90 2.85 5.94
C VAL A 98 4.24 2.90 4.56
N ILE A 99 3.75 1.77 4.10
CA ILE A 99 3.17 1.60 2.77
C ILE A 99 1.66 1.44 2.88
N VAL A 100 0.92 2.27 2.13
CA VAL A 100 -0.52 2.13 1.96
C VAL A 100 -0.81 2.10 0.47
N GLN A 101 -0.97 0.91 -0.09
CA GLN A 101 -1.16 0.75 -1.53
C GLN A 101 -2.58 0.27 -1.86
N VAL A 102 -3.26 1.04 -2.70
CA VAL A 102 -4.55 0.66 -3.29
C VAL A 102 -4.32 0.17 -4.71
N GLN A 103 -4.78 -1.04 -5.02
CA GLN A 103 -4.57 -1.68 -6.32
C GLN A 103 -5.17 -0.89 -7.49
N SER A 104 -6.38 -0.38 -7.33
CA SER A 104 -7.06 0.43 -8.35
C SER A 104 -8.22 1.19 -7.74
N ALA A 105 -8.37 2.46 -8.10
CA ALA A 105 -9.55 3.25 -7.75
C ALA A 105 -10.84 2.64 -8.33
N MET A 106 -10.75 1.91 -9.45
CA MET A 106 -11.89 1.18 -10.00
C MET A 106 -12.34 0.04 -9.10
N ASN A 107 -11.43 -0.59 -8.33
CA ASN A 107 -11.83 -1.63 -7.38
C ASN A 107 -12.66 -1.04 -6.24
N LEU A 108 -12.33 0.18 -5.79
CA LEU A 108 -13.07 0.87 -4.73
C LEU A 108 -14.45 1.36 -5.19
N THR A 109 -14.59 1.71 -6.46
CA THR A 109 -15.78 2.41 -6.98
C THR A 109 -16.72 1.52 -7.79
N ARG A 110 -16.20 0.47 -8.44
CA ARG A 110 -16.97 -0.39 -9.37
C ARG A 110 -17.07 -1.84 -8.93
N ARG A 111 -16.28 -2.26 -7.94
CA ARG A 111 -16.25 -3.65 -7.44
C ARG A 111 -16.60 -3.69 -5.96
N VAL A 112 -17.64 -2.95 -5.61
CA VAL A 112 -18.19 -2.93 -4.25
C VAL A 112 -18.75 -4.32 -3.96
N ALA A 113 -18.25 -4.95 -2.89
CA ALA A 113 -18.66 -6.31 -2.52
C ALA A 113 -19.91 -6.28 -1.63
N GLU A 114 -19.98 -5.29 -0.74
CA GLU A 114 -21.10 -5.08 0.16
C GLU A 114 -21.38 -3.58 0.28
N VAL A 115 -22.65 -3.20 0.37
CA VAL A 115 -23.10 -1.81 0.46
C VAL A 115 -23.84 -1.64 1.77
N GLU A 116 -23.23 -0.90 2.70
CA GLU A 116 -23.86 -0.55 3.96
C GLU A 116 -23.98 0.97 4.12
N MET A 117 -25.07 1.44 4.74
CA MET A 117 -25.21 2.85 5.07
C MET A 117 -24.33 3.18 6.28
N SER A 118 -23.52 4.23 6.15
CA SER A 118 -22.60 4.61 7.21
C SER A 118 -23.33 5.09 8.46
N THR A 119 -23.10 4.41 9.58
CA THR A 119 -23.57 4.82 10.92
C THR A 119 -22.76 5.99 11.48
N PHE A 120 -21.51 6.17 11.02
CA PHE A 120 -20.62 7.24 11.47
C PHE A 120 -20.95 8.60 10.83
N LYS A 121 -21.32 8.62 9.55
CA LYS A 121 -21.72 9.87 8.87
C LYS A 121 -22.84 9.62 7.86
N GLN A 122 -23.98 10.26 8.11
CA GLN A 122 -25.14 10.16 7.23
C GLN A 122 -24.82 10.56 5.79
N GLY A 123 -25.39 9.84 4.83
CA GLY A 123 -25.18 10.05 3.40
C GLY A 123 -23.91 9.42 2.82
N ARG A 124 -23.11 8.71 3.64
CA ARG A 124 -22.00 7.88 3.15
C ARG A 124 -22.41 6.42 3.04
N ILE A 125 -21.76 5.73 2.11
CA ILE A 125 -21.83 4.29 1.92
C ILE A 125 -20.49 3.69 2.35
N ASN A 126 -20.55 2.58 3.06
CA ASN A 126 -19.43 1.76 3.45
C ASN A 126 -19.38 0.49 2.58
N ASP A 127 -18.16 -0.02 2.41
CA ASP A 127 -17.89 -1.33 1.79
C ASP A 127 -16.96 -2.10 2.74
N PRO A 128 -17.50 -2.74 3.78
CA PRO A 128 -16.72 -3.34 4.85
C PRO A 128 -15.82 -4.46 4.34
N VAL A 129 -16.31 -5.28 3.40
CA VAL A 129 -15.55 -6.39 2.80
C VAL A 129 -14.28 -5.90 2.10
N ASN A 130 -14.37 -4.85 1.28
CA ASN A 130 -13.17 -4.32 0.64
C ASN A 130 -12.29 -3.52 1.61
N ALA A 131 -12.87 -2.85 2.61
CA ALA A 131 -12.09 -2.17 3.65
C ALA A 131 -11.20 -3.16 4.42
N VAL A 132 -11.73 -4.33 4.79
CA VAL A 132 -10.95 -5.39 5.46
C VAL A 132 -9.84 -5.90 4.55
N LYS A 133 -10.12 -6.15 3.27
CA LYS A 133 -9.07 -6.56 2.30
C LYS A 133 -7.94 -5.54 2.20
N ILE A 134 -8.23 -4.24 2.31
CA ILE A 134 -7.20 -3.20 2.30
C ILE A 134 -6.40 -3.22 3.60
N LEU A 135 -7.05 -3.37 4.75
CA LEU A 135 -6.39 -3.44 6.06
C LEU A 135 -5.54 -4.70 6.23
N GLN A 136 -6.01 -5.84 5.73
CA GLN A 136 -5.25 -7.07 5.70
C GLN A 136 -3.97 -6.90 4.86
N ARG A 137 -4.10 -6.31 3.67
CA ARG A 137 -2.92 -5.99 2.83
C ARG A 137 -1.98 -5.02 3.52
N PHE A 138 -2.51 -3.98 4.16
CA PHE A 138 -1.70 -3.05 4.94
C PHE A 138 -0.89 -3.80 6.02
N LYS A 139 -1.53 -4.73 6.75
CA LYS A 139 -0.84 -5.57 7.73
C LYS A 139 0.24 -6.45 7.10
N GLU A 140 -0.04 -7.08 5.96
CA GLU A 140 0.93 -7.92 5.23
C GLU A 140 2.12 -7.11 4.72
N GLN A 141 1.88 -5.99 4.04
CA GLN A 141 2.93 -5.13 3.44
C GLN A 141 3.85 -4.48 4.47
N ASN A 142 3.35 -4.21 5.67
CA ASN A 142 4.09 -3.48 6.70
C ASN A 142 4.64 -4.38 7.82
N GLN A 143 4.69 -5.70 7.63
CA GLN A 143 5.22 -6.62 8.65
C GLN A 143 6.64 -6.25 9.11
N HIS A 144 7.49 -5.86 8.17
CA HIS A 144 8.88 -5.44 8.42
C HIS A 144 9.02 -4.29 9.45
N ILE A 145 8.02 -3.43 9.58
CA ILE A 145 7.98 -2.30 10.53
C ILE A 145 6.83 -2.39 11.54
N TRP A 146 6.17 -3.55 11.64
CA TRP A 146 4.97 -3.71 12.48
C TRP A 146 5.25 -3.40 13.95
N LYS A 147 6.45 -3.75 14.44
CA LYS A 147 6.92 -3.42 15.80
C LYS A 147 7.04 -1.91 16.02
N THR A 148 7.43 -1.15 15.01
CA THR A 148 7.49 0.31 15.09
C THR A 148 6.08 0.88 15.07
N LEU A 149 5.21 0.36 14.20
CA LEU A 149 3.81 0.78 14.13
C LEU A 149 3.05 0.53 15.44
N SER A 150 3.34 -0.55 16.17
CA SER A 150 2.69 -0.82 17.46
C SER A 150 3.08 0.17 18.56
N THR A 151 4.15 0.96 18.38
CA THR A 151 4.49 2.06 19.31
C THR A 151 3.63 3.30 19.11
N LEU A 152 2.98 3.44 17.94
CA LEU A 152 2.11 4.56 17.63
C LEU A 152 0.78 4.40 18.36
N LYS A 153 0.50 5.33 19.26
CA LYS A 153 -0.68 5.29 20.12
C LYS A 153 -1.82 6.14 19.56
N THR A 154 -3.05 5.70 19.82
CA THR A 154 -4.24 6.48 19.54
C THR A 154 -4.29 7.74 20.39
N GLU A 155 -4.60 8.88 19.78
CA GLU A 155 -4.77 10.18 20.47
C GLU A 155 -6.19 10.39 21.01
N ARG A 156 -7.13 9.53 20.61
CA ARG A 156 -8.54 9.60 20.98
C ARG A 156 -9.14 8.21 21.10
N ASP A 157 -10.31 8.17 21.71
CA ASP A 157 -11.15 6.99 21.76
C ASP A 157 -11.84 6.73 20.42
N TYR A 158 -11.95 5.46 20.05
CA TYR A 158 -12.67 5.00 18.86
C TYR A 158 -13.78 4.04 19.29
N GLU A 159 -15.02 4.42 19.04
CA GLU A 159 -16.21 3.60 19.30
C GLU A 159 -16.61 2.86 18.02
N TRP A 160 -16.70 1.53 18.09
CA TRP A 160 -17.03 0.66 16.96
C TRP A 160 -18.51 0.26 17.00
N ALA A 161 -18.97 -0.13 18.18
CA ALA A 161 -20.35 -0.47 18.50
C ALA A 161 -20.68 0.02 19.91
N LYS A 162 -21.95 -0.07 20.33
CA LYS A 162 -22.40 0.40 21.65
C LYS A 162 -21.58 -0.17 22.83
N ASN A 163 -21.01 -1.37 22.68
CA ASN A 163 -20.26 -2.06 23.72
C ASN A 163 -18.77 -2.25 23.38
N GLU A 164 -18.32 -1.80 22.20
CA GLU A 164 -16.94 -2.00 21.73
C GLU A 164 -16.24 -0.66 21.49
N ARG A 165 -15.17 -0.42 22.25
CA ARG A 165 -14.37 0.79 22.18
C ARG A 165 -12.88 0.47 22.26
N THR A 166 -12.10 1.10 21.39
CA THR A 166 -10.66 1.19 21.53
C THR A 166 -10.34 2.48 22.28
N ALA A 167 -9.81 2.35 23.50
CA ALA A 167 -9.45 3.49 24.33
C ALA A 167 -8.25 4.28 23.77
N VAL A 168 -8.12 5.53 24.18
CA VAL A 168 -6.91 6.35 23.97
C VAL A 168 -5.66 5.64 24.51
N GLY A 169 -4.52 5.83 23.85
CA GLY A 169 -3.24 5.23 24.26
C GLY A 169 -3.01 3.80 23.78
N ARG A 170 -3.97 3.19 23.08
CA ARG A 170 -3.82 1.87 22.46
C ARG A 170 -2.99 1.94 21.18
N PRO A 171 -2.21 0.89 20.84
CA PRO A 171 -1.52 0.80 19.56
C PRO A 171 -2.46 0.92 18.36
N ILE A 172 -2.03 1.61 17.29
CA ILE A 172 -2.79 1.65 16.04
C ILE A 172 -2.93 0.26 15.39
N THR A 173 -2.01 -0.65 15.70
CA THR A 173 -2.05 -2.05 15.24
C THR A 173 -3.26 -2.79 15.82
N ASP A 174 -3.69 -2.49 17.05
CA ASP A 174 -4.88 -3.10 17.67
C ASP A 174 -6.13 -2.80 16.82
N ILE A 175 -6.23 -1.59 16.29
CA ILE A 175 -7.35 -1.19 15.40
C ILE A 175 -7.37 -2.04 14.13
N VAL A 176 -6.21 -2.22 13.50
CA VAL A 176 -6.10 -3.03 12.27
C VAL A 176 -6.49 -4.48 12.55
N GLU A 177 -6.09 -5.02 13.69
CA GLU A 177 -6.42 -6.39 14.08
C GLU A 177 -7.90 -6.58 14.36
N ILE A 178 -8.51 -5.70 15.17
CA ILE A 178 -9.94 -5.74 15.48
C ILE A 178 -10.77 -5.78 14.19
N VAL A 179 -10.49 -4.87 13.24
CA VAL A 179 -11.27 -4.81 12.00
C VAL A 179 -11.06 -6.06 11.13
N CYS A 180 -9.85 -6.61 11.09
CA CYS A 180 -9.58 -7.87 10.38
C CYS A 180 -10.30 -9.06 11.04
N PHE A 181 -10.47 -9.08 12.36
CA PHE A 181 -11.19 -10.16 13.08
C PHE A 181 -12.71 -10.05 12.96
N VAL A 182 -13.29 -8.86 13.13
CA VAL A 182 -14.75 -8.66 13.22
C VAL A 182 -15.49 -9.10 11.95
N VAL A 183 -14.89 -8.88 10.78
CA VAL A 183 -15.52 -9.30 9.51
C VAL A 183 -15.37 -10.79 9.23
N PHE A 184 -14.40 -11.47 9.85
CA PHE A 184 -14.27 -12.92 9.73
C PHE A 184 -15.40 -13.66 10.48
N SER A 185 -15.91 -13.07 11.56
CA SER A 185 -17.06 -13.60 12.31
C SER A 185 -18.43 -13.19 11.76
N ALA A 186 -18.47 -12.26 10.79
CA ALA A 186 -19.70 -11.80 10.14
C ALA A 186 -19.96 -12.48 8.78
N LEU A 187 -19.00 -13.27 8.27
CA LEU A 187 -19.18 -14.11 7.10
C LEU A 187 -19.75 -15.47 7.53
N PRO A 188 -20.87 -15.94 6.96
CA PRO A 188 -21.47 -17.24 7.28
C PRO A 188 -20.61 -18.42 6.85
#